data_AF-A0A357D953-F1
#
_entry.id   AF-A0A357D953-F1
#
_cell.length_a   1.000
_cell.length_b   1.000
_cell.length_c   1.000
_cell.angle_alpha   90.00
_cell.angle_beta   90.00
_cell.angle_gamma   90.00
#
_symmetry.space_group_name_H-M   'P 1'
#
loop_
_entity.id
_entity.type
_entity.pdbx_description
1 polymer ?
#
loop_
_entity_poly.entity_id
_entity_poly.type
_entity_poly.pdbx_seq_one_letter_code
_entity_poly.pdbx_strand_id
1 'polypeptide(L)' 'MEEKVLKAKAGMPRLILFILLYLAAIGLIIRGGILLDRQVGLGALPLAVGIVWVLIGFIPFFGLKIIKPQEALV' A
#
# COMPACT_ATOMS: atom_id res chain seq x y z
N MET A 1 -38.05 2.50 11.77
CA MET A 1 -36.71 1.91 11.87
C MET A 1 -35.76 3.08 12.07
N GLU A 2 -35.02 3.14 13.18
CA GLU A 2 -34.04 4.22 13.40
C GLU A 2 -32.74 3.85 12.69
N GLU A 3 -32.46 4.49 11.56
CA GLU A 3 -31.18 4.35 10.87
C GLU A 3 -30.05 4.87 11.77
N LYS A 4 -29.22 3.97 12.28
CA LYS A 4 -27.91 4.33 12.83
C LYS A 4 -27.00 4.67 11.66
N VAL A 5 -26.79 5.98 11.45
CA VAL A 5 -25.75 6.49 10.52
C VAL A 5 -24.39 5.99 10.99
N LEU A 6 -23.90 4.91 10.39
CA LEU A 6 -22.55 4.41 10.58
C LEU A 6 -21.59 5.41 9.95
N LYS A 7 -20.89 6.19 10.79
CA LYS A 7 -19.71 6.96 10.38
C LYS A 7 -18.60 6.00 9.96
N ALA A 8 -18.70 5.46 8.75
CA ALA A 8 -17.68 4.60 8.18
C ALA A 8 -16.37 5.39 8.08
N LYS A 9 -15.31 4.90 8.72
CA LYS A 9 -13.96 5.47 8.55
C LYS A 9 -13.58 5.38 7.08
N ALA A 10 -13.24 6.51 6.46
CA ALA A 10 -12.87 6.57 5.05
C ALA A 10 -11.75 5.57 4.73
N GLY A 11 -12.05 4.58 3.89
CA GLY A 11 -11.07 3.64 3.35
C GLY A 11 -10.21 4.25 2.25
N MET A 12 -10.73 5.29 1.56
CA MET A 12 -10.09 5.94 0.41
C MET A 12 -8.73 6.59 0.71
N PRO A 13 -8.54 7.36 1.80
CA PRO A 13 -7.22 7.93 2.11
C PRO A 13 -6.15 6.86 2.37
N ARG A 14 -6.54 5.73 2.99
CA ARG A 14 -5.64 4.61 3.23
C ARG A 14 -5.25 3.90 1.93
N LEU A 15 -6.21 3.72 1.00
CA LEU A 15 -5.90 3.20 -0.34
C LEU A 15 -4.87 4.07 -1.07
N ILE A 16 -5.07 5.39 -1.09
CA ILE A 16 -4.15 6.33 -1.75
C ILE A 16 -2.75 6.26 -1.12
N LEU A 17 -2.67 6.21 0.21
CA LEU A 17 -1.40 6.06 0.93
C LEU A 17 -0.67 4.76 0.54
N PHE A 18 -1.39 3.63 0.47
CA PHE A 18 -0.78 2.35 0.08
C PHE A 18 -0.30 2.35 -1.38
N ILE A 19 -1.03 3.00 -2.29
CA ILE A 19 -0.59 3.17 -3.69
C ILE A 19 0.72 3.96 -3.74
N LEU A 20 0.84 5.05 -2.99
CA LEU A 20 2.08 5.84 -2.92
C LEU A 20 3.24 5.04 -2.32
N LEU A 21 2.99 4.23 -1.29
CA LEU A 21 3.99 3.32 -0.71
C LEU A 21 4.45 2.25 -1.73
N TYR A 22 3.57 1.75 -2.58
CA TYR A 22 3.95 0.83 -3.67
C TYR A 22 4.83 1.51 -4.71
N LEU A 23 4.53 2.75 -5.10
CA LEU A 23 5.39 3.53 -6.01
C LEU A 23 6.78 3.76 -5.41
N ALA A 24 6.85 4.07 -4.12
CA ALA A 24 8.12 4.22 -3.41
C ALA A 24 8.92 2.90 -3.35
N ALA A 25 8.24 1.77 -3.11
CA ALA A 25 8.87 0.45 -3.10
C ALA A 25 9.44 0.06 -4.48
N ILE A 26 8.74 0.37 -5.57
CA ILE A 26 9.27 0.17 -6.93
C ILE A 26 10.55 0.98 -7.13
N GLY A 27 10.56 2.25 -6.71
CA GLY A 27 11.76 3.10 -6.76
C GLY A 27 12.94 2.52 -5.96
N LEU A 28 12.67 1.98 -4.77
CA LEU A 28 13.68 1.31 -3.92
C LEU A 28 14.23 0.05 -4.57
N ILE A 29 13.39 -0.78 -5.21
CA ILE A 29 13.83 -1.98 -5.92
C ILE A 29 14.74 -1.61 -7.09
N ILE A 30 14.34 -0.64 -7.91
CA ILE A 30 15.14 -0.18 -9.06
C ILE A 30 16.48 0.40 -8.58
N ARG A 31 16.45 1.32 -7.61
CA ARG A 31 17.66 1.96 -7.08
C ARG A 31 18.58 0.96 -6.38
N GLY A 32 18.01 0.02 -5.63
CA GLY A 32 18.73 -1.05 -4.96
C GLY A 32 19.38 -2.01 -5.95
N GLY A 33 18.68 -2.39 -7.02
CA GLY A 33 19.24 -3.20 -8.10
C GLY A 33 20.42 -2.52 -8.80
N ILE A 34 20.30 -1.24 -9.11
CA ILE A 34 21.39 -0.45 -9.72
C ILE A 34 22.60 -0.32 -8.76
N LEU A 35 22.37 -0.12 -7.46
CA LEU A 35 23.46 -0.05 -6.48
C LEU A 35 24.15 -1.40 -6.29
N LEU A 36 23.37 -2.49 -6.29
CA LEU A 36 23.89 -3.85 -6.16
C LEU A 36 24.77 -4.23 -7.36
N ASP A 37 24.32 -3.88 -8.57
CA ASP A 37 25.08 -4.06 -9.81
C ASP A 37 26.42 -3.31 -9.79
N ARG A 38 26.44 -2.12 -9.17
CA ARG A 38 27.66 -1.32 -8.95
C ARG A 38 28.57 -1.84 -7.82
N GLN A 39 28.30 -3.02 -7.27
CA GLN A 39 29.04 -3.65 -6.16
C GLN A 39 29.10 -2.79 -4.89
N VAL A 40 28.18 -1.82 -4.77
CA VAL A 40 28.00 -1.05 -3.55
C VAL A 40 27.24 -1.95 -2.58
N GLY A 41 27.93 -2.49 -1.57
CA GLY A 41 27.35 -3.46 -0.62
C GLY A 41 26.07 -2.99 0.08
N LEU A 42 25.82 -1.67 0.10
CA LEU A 42 24.58 -1.07 0.61
C LEU A 42 23.37 -1.23 -0.32
N GLY A 43 23.53 -1.67 -1.58
CA GLY A 43 22.44 -1.86 -2.55
C GLY A 43 21.51 -3.03 -2.24
N ALA A 44 22.01 -4.04 -1.53
CA ALA A 44 21.21 -5.21 -1.13
C ALA A 44 20.08 -4.84 -0.15
N LEU A 45 20.33 -3.88 0.75
CA LEU A 45 19.37 -3.43 1.76
C LEU A 45 18.09 -2.81 1.15
N PRO A 46 18.14 -1.75 0.32
CA PRO A 46 16.95 -1.15 -0.28
C PRO A 46 16.22 -2.13 -1.21
N LEU A 47 16.93 -3.03 -1.87
CA LEU A 47 16.34 -4.06 -2.71
C LEU A 47 15.55 -5.08 -1.86
N ALA A 48 16.15 -5.62 -0.79
CA ALA A 48 15.49 -6.57 0.10
C ALA A 48 14.25 -5.94 0.78
N VAL A 49 14.38 -4.71 1.28
CA VAL A 49 13.27 -3.97 1.91
C VAL A 49 12.13 -3.74 0.91
N GLY A 50 12.45 -3.34 -0.33
CA GLY A 50 11.46 -3.16 -1.38
C GLY A 50 10.71 -4.45 -1.73
N ILE A 51 11.43 -5.57 -1.85
CA ILE A 51 10.83 -6.89 -2.14
C ILE A 51 9.92 -7.34 -0.99
N VAL A 52 10.39 -7.27 0.25
CA VAL A 52 9.58 -7.64 1.43
C VAL A 52 8.32 -6.78 1.51
N TRP A 53 8.44 -5.47 1.23
CA TRP A 53 7.30 -4.57 1.22
C TRP A 53 6.28 -4.92 0.14
N VAL A 54 6.70 -5.27 -1.08
CA VAL A 54 5.78 -5.71 -2.15
C VAL A 54 5.07 -7.02 -1.78
N LEU A 55 5.77 -7.94 -1.10
CA LEU A 55 5.24 -9.23 -0.64
C LEU A 55 4.27 -9.12 0.53
N ILE A 56 4.37 -8.11 1.39
CA ILE A 56 3.49 -7.99 2.58
C ILE A 56 2.48 -6.86 2.40
N GLY A 57 2.82 -5.85 1.61
CA GLY A 57 2.05 -4.62 1.39
C GLY A 57 0.71 -4.83 0.69
N PHE A 58 0.42 -6.03 0.18
CA PHE A 58 -0.89 -6.36 -0.40
C PHE A 58 -1.92 -6.76 0.67
N ILE A 59 -1.48 -7.18 1.86
CA ILE A 59 -2.37 -7.61 2.96
C ILE A 59 -3.38 -6.53 3.38
N PRO A 60 -2.99 -5.25 3.53
CA PRO A 60 -3.92 -4.17 3.87
C PRO A 60 -5.04 -3.96 2.84
N PHE A 61 -4.87 -4.39 1.59
CA PHE A 61 -5.87 -4.23 0.54
C PHE A 61 -7.08 -5.15 0.71
N PHE A 62 -6.93 -6.34 1.30
CA PHE A 62 -8.07 -7.24 1.53
C PHE A 62 -9.07 -6.71 2.57
N GLY A 63 -8.64 -5.80 3.44
CA GLY A 63 -9.50 -5.21 4.47
C GLY A 63 -10.25 -3.94 4.03
N LEU A 64 -10.00 -3.43 2.82
CA LEU A 64 -10.55 -2.15 2.35
C LEU A 64 -11.92 -2.38 1.70
N LYS A 65 -12.97 -2.33 2.50
CA LYS A 65 -14.36 -2.36 2.01
C LYS A 65 -14.74 -0.99 1.45
N ILE A 66 -14.90 -0.89 0.14
CA ILE A 66 -15.44 0.31 -0.53
C ILE A 66 -16.95 0.27 -0.33
N ILE A 67 -17.45 1.00 0.67
CA ILE A 67 -18.90 1.16 0.86
C ILE A 67 -19.38 2.14 -0.21
N LYS A 68 -20.24 1.68 -1.11
CA LYS A 68 -20.90 2.55 -2.09
C LYS A 68 -21.92 3.44 -1.37
N PRO A 69 -22.08 4.72 -1.75
CA PRO A 69 -23.09 5.60 -1.14
C PRO A 69 -24.53 5.06 -1.28
N GLN A 70 -24.76 4.17 -2.24
CA GLN A 70 -26.06 3.55 -2.52
C GLN A 70 -26.36 2.33 -1.63
N GLU A 71 -25.39 1.80 -0.87
CA GLU A 71 -25.61 0.73 0.12
C GLU A 71 -25.99 1.27 1.52
N ALA A 72 -25.91 2.59 1.71
CA ALA A 72 -26.27 3.28 2.96
C ALA A 72 -27.64 3.98 2.89
N LEU A 73 -28.34 3.87 1.76
CA LEU A 73 -29.69 4.40 1.53
C LEU A 73 -30.67 3.21 1.52
N VAL A 74 -31.04 2.72 2.71
CA VAL A 74 -32.27 1.91 2.91
C VAL A 74 -32.88 2.24 4.25
#